data_AF-A0A9D2N732-F1
#
_entry.id   AF-A0A9D2N732-F1
#
_cell.length_a   1.000
_cell.length_b   1.000
_cell.length_c   1.000
_cell.angle_alpha   90.00
_cell.angle_beta   90.00
_cell.angle_gamma   90.00
#
_symmetry.space_group_name_H-M   'P 1'
#
loop_
_entity.id
_entity.type
_entity.pdbx_description
1 polymer ?
#
loop_
_entity_poly.entity_id
_entity_poly.type
_entity_poly.pdbx_seq_one_letter_code
_entity_poly.pdbx_strand_id
1 'polypeptide(L)'
;MGNTATSFCTKIGSGMGTAVLGWILGIGGNLELKAVMLNIRPGHNPQLMEACSTLKEYSEFVEKVRGYTKTLELNMALDKAVTECIEEGILADFLRKNRAEVIKVSLYEYDQEQHMKWLREEGYEQGHEDGKEDTLVTNIRALMKNMNISVQQAMEVLEVPKEKYKIYEEKVRET
;
A
#
# COMPACT_ATOMS: atom_id res chain seq x y z
N MET A 1 -4.70 -32.28 -7.31
CA MET A 1 -5.84 -31.49 -7.86
C MET A 1 -6.06 -30.32 -6.91
N GLY A 2 -5.99 -29.09 -7.42
CA GLY A 2 -6.32 -27.88 -6.66
C GLY A 2 -5.13 -26.94 -6.39
N ASN A 3 -4.58 -26.31 -7.43
CA ASN A 3 -3.84 -25.05 -7.26
C ASN A 3 -4.78 -23.91 -7.66
N THR A 4 -5.46 -23.33 -6.68
CA THR A 4 -6.17 -22.07 -6.80
C THR A 4 -5.15 -20.95 -6.98
N ALA A 5 -5.06 -20.43 -8.19
CA ALA A 5 -4.28 -19.24 -8.53
C ALA A 5 -4.97 -18.00 -7.95
N THR A 6 -4.73 -17.74 -6.66
CA THR A 6 -5.13 -16.49 -6.01
C THR A 6 -4.12 -15.42 -6.39
N SER A 7 -4.29 -14.81 -7.56
CA SER A 7 -3.53 -13.63 -7.98
C SER A 7 -4.33 -12.87 -9.03
N PHE A 8 -5.38 -12.18 -8.59
CA PHE A 8 -6.13 -11.24 -9.43
C PHE A 8 -6.16 -9.88 -8.73
N CYS A 9 -5.00 -9.23 -8.72
CA CYS A 9 -4.89 -7.83 -8.33
C CYS A 9 -3.94 -7.15 -9.31
N THR A 10 -4.49 -6.63 -10.41
CA THR A 10 -3.79 -5.66 -11.26
C THR A 10 -4.80 -4.64 -11.81
N LYS A 11 -5.04 -3.60 -11.00
CA LYS A 11 -5.20 -2.19 -11.41
C LYS A 11 -5.93 -1.95 -12.75
N ILE A 12 -7.24 -1.71 -12.70
CA ILE A 12 -8.01 -1.09 -13.81
C ILE A 12 -8.27 0.39 -13.47
N GLY A 13 -7.22 1.12 -13.09
CA GLY A 13 -7.27 2.55 -12.74
C GLY A 13 -5.90 3.23 -12.90
N SER A 14 -5.81 4.09 -13.92
CA SER A 14 -4.84 5.17 -14.26
C SER A 14 -3.33 5.15 -13.92
N GLY A 15 -2.78 4.31 -13.05
CA GLY A 15 -1.36 4.41 -12.64
C GLY A 15 -0.64 3.08 -12.71
N MET A 16 0.53 3.01 -13.35
CA MET A 16 1.34 1.80 -13.40
C MET A 16 1.84 1.37 -12.00
N GLY A 17 2.12 0.07 -11.85
CA GLY A 17 2.38 -0.58 -10.57
C GLY A 17 3.66 -0.14 -9.87
N THR A 18 3.60 -0.13 -8.55
CA THR A 18 4.73 -0.31 -7.65
C THR A 18 4.17 -0.91 -6.36
N ALA A 19 4.67 -2.06 -5.95
CA ALA A 19 4.48 -2.56 -4.59
C ALA A 19 5.88 -2.72 -4.01
N VAL A 20 6.22 -1.87 -3.03
CA VAL A 20 7.42 -2.01 -2.21
C VAL A 20 6.98 -1.97 -0.78
N LEU A 21 7.03 -3.11 -0.10
CA LEU A 21 7.02 -3.18 1.36
C LEU A 21 7.97 -4.30 1.80
N GLY A 22 9.24 -3.94 2.01
CA GLY A 22 10.02 -4.50 3.12
C GLY A 22 9.55 -3.81 4.40
N TRP A 23 9.63 -4.38 5.60
CA TRP A 23 10.70 -5.20 6.19
C TRP A 23 10.14 -6.04 7.35
N ILE A 24 10.81 -7.16 7.72
CA ILE A 24 11.30 -7.44 9.09
C ILE A 24 12.10 -8.77 9.12
N LEU A 25 13.40 -8.59 9.36
CA LEU A 25 14.36 -9.40 10.14
C LEU A 25 14.52 -10.91 9.90
N GLY A 26 15.68 -11.26 9.32
CA GLY A 26 16.50 -12.36 9.85
C GLY A 26 16.46 -13.71 9.13
N ILE A 27 16.84 -13.75 7.85
CA ILE A 27 17.36 -14.98 7.22
C ILE A 27 18.59 -14.60 6.37
N GLY A 28 19.75 -15.18 6.70
CA GLY A 28 20.99 -14.96 5.97
C GLY A 28 20.90 -15.49 4.53
N GLY A 29 20.80 -14.56 3.58
CA GLY A 29 20.84 -14.81 2.14
C GLY A 29 20.27 -13.62 1.39
N ASN A 30 21.11 -12.74 0.87
CA ASN A 30 20.67 -11.70 -0.07
C ASN A 30 20.25 -12.40 -1.37
N LEU A 31 18.94 -12.52 -1.60
CA LEU A 31 18.38 -12.91 -2.88
C LEU A 31 18.21 -11.65 -3.73
N GLU A 32 18.93 -11.58 -4.84
CA GLU A 32 18.68 -10.60 -5.89
C GLU A 32 17.70 -11.21 -6.91
N LEU A 33 16.51 -10.62 -7.04
CA LEU A 33 15.52 -11.03 -8.03
C LEU A 33 15.46 -10.01 -9.16
N LYS A 34 15.67 -10.47 -10.39
CA LYS A 34 15.43 -9.68 -11.60
C LYS A 34 14.13 -10.13 -12.25
N ALA A 35 13.16 -9.23 -12.33
CA ALA A 35 11.89 -9.46 -13.01
C ALA A 35 11.77 -8.63 -14.29
N VAL A 36 11.03 -9.13 -15.27
CA VAL A 36 10.68 -8.41 -16.51
C VAL A 36 9.18 -8.16 -16.51
N MET A 37 8.76 -6.90 -16.68
CA MET A 37 7.36 -6.55 -16.84
C MET A 37 6.98 -6.51 -18.31
N LEU A 38 5.91 -7.22 -18.68
CA LEU A 38 5.39 -7.28 -20.04
C LEU A 38 4.02 -6.60 -20.13
N ASN A 39 3.80 -5.83 -21.19
CA ASN A 39 2.51 -5.18 -21.45
C ASN A 39 1.52 -6.17 -22.07
N ILE A 40 0.43 -6.45 -21.37
CA ILE A 40 -0.59 -7.39 -21.83
C ILE A 40 -1.74 -6.73 -22.60
N ARG A 41 -1.74 -5.41 -22.83
CA ARG A 41 -2.81 -4.74 -23.60
C ARG A 41 -2.92 -5.31 -25.02
N PRO A 42 -4.11 -5.27 -25.64
CA PRO A 42 -4.27 -5.73 -27.01
C PRO A 42 -3.32 -5.02 -27.97
N GLY A 43 -2.72 -5.78 -28.89
CA GLY A 43 -1.69 -5.28 -29.80
C GLY A 43 -0.25 -5.33 -29.26
N HIS A 44 -0.05 -5.68 -27.98
CA HIS A 44 1.27 -5.90 -27.38
C HIS A 44 1.53 -7.38 -27.09
N ASN A 45 2.81 -7.79 -27.12
CA ASN A 45 3.27 -9.16 -26.85
C ASN A 45 2.42 -10.24 -27.56
N PRO A 46 2.27 -10.19 -28.90
CA PRO A 46 1.37 -11.08 -29.64
C PRO A 46 1.72 -12.56 -29.46
N GLN A 47 3.01 -12.88 -29.36
CA GLN A 47 3.49 -14.24 -29.10
C GLN A 47 2.99 -14.78 -27.74
N LEU A 48 2.93 -13.93 -26.71
CA LEU A 48 2.41 -14.29 -25.40
C LEU A 48 0.90 -14.52 -25.44
N MET A 49 0.18 -13.69 -26.19
CA MET A 49 -1.27 -13.80 -26.36
C MET A 49 -1.67 -15.03 -27.19
N GLU A 50 -0.85 -15.39 -28.18
CA GLU A 50 -1.04 -16.61 -28.97
C GLU A 50 -0.73 -17.87 -28.15
N ALA A 51 0.27 -17.81 -27.27
CA ALA A 51 0.62 -18.90 -26.37
C ALA A 51 -0.41 -19.12 -25.25
N CYS A 52 -1.19 -18.10 -24.87
CA CYS A 52 -2.15 -18.19 -23.76
C CYS A 52 -3.49 -17.52 -24.09
N SER A 53 -4.47 -18.33 -24.51
CA SER A 53 -5.82 -17.86 -24.84
C SER A 53 -6.53 -17.20 -23.66
N THR A 54 -6.40 -17.76 -22.44
CA THR A 54 -7.00 -17.18 -21.24
C THR A 54 -6.45 -15.79 -20.92
N LEU A 55 -5.14 -15.56 -21.10
CA LEU A 55 -4.53 -14.25 -20.88
C LEU A 55 -4.99 -13.24 -21.93
N LYS A 56 -5.17 -13.69 -23.17
CA LYS A 56 -5.75 -12.88 -24.24
C LYS A 56 -7.19 -12.46 -23.92
N GLU A 57 -8.06 -13.41 -23.56
CA GLU A 57 -9.44 -13.14 -23.17
C GLU A 57 -9.51 -12.21 -21.94
N TYR A 58 -8.60 -12.39 -20.98
CA TYR A 58 -8.47 -11.47 -19.85
C TYR A 58 -8.11 -10.05 -20.28
N SER A 59 -7.14 -9.90 -21.19
CA SER A 59 -6.76 -8.59 -21.74
C SER A 59 -7.95 -7.90 -22.42
N GLU A 60 -8.73 -8.65 -23.18
CA GLU A 60 -9.95 -8.16 -23.85
C GLU A 60 -11.01 -7.71 -22.83
N PHE A 61 -11.26 -8.50 -21.78
CA PHE A 61 -12.15 -8.12 -20.68
C PHE A 61 -11.71 -6.81 -20.01
N VAL A 62 -10.43 -6.68 -19.68
CA VAL A 62 -9.88 -5.47 -19.04
C VAL A 62 -10.02 -4.24 -19.93
N GLU A 63 -9.78 -4.34 -21.23
CA GLU A 63 -10.00 -3.22 -22.15
C GLU A 63 -11.48 -2.83 -22.24
N LYS A 64 -12.42 -3.79 -22.22
CA LYS A 64 -13.85 -3.47 -22.19
C LYS A 64 -14.26 -2.72 -20.93
N VAL A 65 -13.84 -3.20 -19.76
CA VAL A 65 -14.06 -2.50 -18.49
C VAL A 65 -13.50 -1.07 -18.58
N ARG A 66 -12.26 -0.91 -19.05
CA ARG A 66 -11.63 0.42 -19.22
C ARG A 66 -12.37 1.31 -20.22
N GLY A 67 -12.93 0.72 -21.28
CA GLY A 67 -13.76 1.44 -22.24
C GLY A 67 -15.01 2.01 -21.57
N TYR A 68 -15.70 1.19 -20.78
CA TYR A 68 -16.94 1.60 -20.10
C TYR A 68 -16.71 2.58 -18.96
N THR A 69 -15.63 2.46 -18.19
CA THR A 69 -15.32 3.39 -17.10
C THR A 69 -15.04 4.83 -17.55
N LYS A 70 -14.82 5.06 -18.86
CA LYS A 70 -14.75 6.42 -19.43
C LYS A 70 -16.10 7.16 -19.44
N THR A 71 -17.21 6.42 -19.37
CA THR A 71 -18.57 6.97 -19.53
C THR A 71 -19.52 6.56 -18.42
N LEU A 72 -19.25 5.44 -17.74
CA LEU A 72 -20.07 4.86 -16.69
C LEU A 72 -19.28 4.78 -15.39
N GLU A 73 -19.99 4.78 -14.26
CA GLU A 73 -19.39 4.46 -12.96
C GLU A 73 -18.84 3.01 -12.96
N LEU A 74 -17.79 2.75 -12.17
CA LEU A 74 -17.07 1.47 -12.14
C LEU A 74 -18.01 0.27 -11.95
N ASN A 75 -18.98 0.36 -11.02
CA ASN A 75 -20.01 -0.65 -10.80
C ASN A 75 -20.76 -1.04 -12.08
N MET A 76 -21.28 -0.02 -12.79
CA MET A 76 -22.09 -0.20 -14.00
C MET A 76 -21.22 -0.66 -15.17
N ALA A 77 -19.98 -0.13 -15.26
CA ALA A 77 -19.01 -0.52 -16.27
C ALA A 77 -18.62 -2.00 -16.15
N LEU A 78 -18.38 -2.47 -14.91
CA LEU A 78 -18.08 -3.87 -14.62
C LEU A 78 -19.26 -4.77 -14.94
N ASP A 79 -20.46 -4.43 -14.45
CA ASP A 79 -21.65 -5.26 -14.68
C ASP A 79 -21.94 -5.42 -16.18
N LYS A 80 -21.80 -4.33 -16.94
CA LYS A 80 -21.95 -4.33 -18.40
C LYS A 80 -20.87 -5.15 -19.10
N ALA A 81 -19.60 -4.94 -18.76
CA ALA A 81 -18.47 -5.68 -19.34
C ALA A 81 -18.59 -7.18 -19.08
N VAL A 82 -18.96 -7.58 -17.86
CA VAL A 82 -19.12 -9.00 -17.50
C VAL A 82 -20.23 -9.64 -18.34
N THR A 83 -21.37 -8.98 -18.49
CA THR A 83 -22.49 -9.49 -19.30
C THR A 83 -22.08 -9.68 -20.76
N GLU A 84 -21.47 -8.66 -21.36
CA GLU A 84 -21.05 -8.71 -22.77
C GLU A 84 -19.93 -9.73 -23.02
N CYS A 85 -18.97 -9.86 -22.10
CA CYS A 85 -17.92 -10.87 -22.21
C CYS A 85 -18.50 -12.30 -22.12
N ILE A 86 -19.51 -12.53 -21.28
CA ILE A 86 -20.19 -13.83 -21.21
C ILE A 86 -20.92 -14.15 -22.52
N GLU A 87 -21.53 -13.16 -23.16
CA GLU A 87 -22.23 -13.29 -24.44
C GLU A 87 -21.27 -13.57 -25.61
N GLU A 88 -20.11 -12.92 -25.61
CA GLU A 88 -19.08 -13.09 -26.65
C GLU A 88 -18.17 -14.32 -26.41
N GLY A 89 -18.32 -15.02 -25.29
CA GLY A 89 -17.52 -16.19 -24.95
C GLY A 89 -16.16 -15.87 -24.32
N ILE A 90 -15.89 -14.61 -23.99
CA ILE A 90 -14.64 -14.14 -23.37
C ILE A 90 -14.68 -14.44 -21.87
N LEU A 91 -13.79 -15.29 -21.36
CA LEU A 91 -13.78 -15.74 -19.96
C LEU A 91 -15.16 -16.23 -19.46
N ALA A 92 -16.05 -16.68 -20.36
CA ALA A 92 -17.46 -16.82 -20.06
C ALA A 92 -17.74 -17.78 -18.88
N ASP A 93 -17.06 -18.92 -18.85
CA ASP A 93 -17.22 -19.90 -17.76
C ASP A 93 -16.66 -19.39 -16.42
N PHE A 94 -15.58 -18.61 -16.46
CA PHE A 94 -15.00 -18.00 -15.27
C PHE A 94 -15.92 -16.91 -14.72
N LEU A 95 -16.40 -16.02 -15.58
CA LEU A 95 -17.25 -14.90 -15.23
C LEU A 95 -18.63 -15.35 -14.77
N ARG A 96 -19.22 -16.39 -15.38
CA ARG A 96 -20.49 -16.98 -14.91
C ARG A 96 -20.39 -17.51 -13.48
N LYS A 97 -19.28 -18.19 -13.15
CA LYS A 97 -19.07 -18.79 -11.81
C LYS A 97 -18.69 -17.75 -10.76
N ASN A 98 -17.94 -16.72 -11.14
CA ASN A 98 -17.29 -15.80 -10.20
C ASN A 98 -17.80 -14.35 -10.31
N ARG A 99 -18.95 -14.09 -10.94
CA ARG A 99 -19.47 -12.72 -11.18
C ARG A 99 -19.41 -11.84 -9.94
N ALA A 100 -19.98 -12.31 -8.83
CA ALA A 100 -20.04 -11.54 -7.59
C ALA A 100 -18.65 -11.21 -7.04
N GLU A 101 -17.71 -12.16 -7.12
CA GLU A 101 -16.35 -11.97 -6.64
C GLU A 101 -15.56 -11.02 -7.54
N VAL A 102 -15.72 -11.12 -8.87
CA VAL A 102 -15.09 -10.22 -9.83
C VAL A 102 -15.56 -8.79 -9.60
N ILE A 103 -16.86 -8.56 -9.42
CA ILE A 103 -17.40 -7.24 -9.12
C ILE A 103 -16.86 -6.75 -7.77
N LYS A 104 -16.96 -7.57 -6.72
CA LYS A 104 -16.51 -7.22 -5.37
C LYS A 104 -15.02 -6.84 -5.34
N VAL A 105 -14.14 -7.70 -5.85
CA VAL A 105 -12.68 -7.49 -5.84
C VAL A 105 -12.30 -6.28 -6.70
N SER A 106 -13.02 -6.05 -7.81
CA SER A 106 -12.76 -4.90 -8.68
C SER A 106 -13.27 -3.58 -8.11
N LEU A 107 -14.24 -3.60 -7.20
CA LEU A 107 -14.75 -2.39 -6.52
C LEU A 107 -13.88 -1.92 -5.37
N TYR A 108 -13.21 -2.85 -4.69
CA TYR A 108 -12.25 -2.50 -3.67
C TYR A 108 -10.93 -2.10 -4.33
N GLU A 109 -10.85 -0.85 -4.81
CA GLU A 109 -9.59 -0.27 -5.27
C GLU A 109 -8.65 -0.04 -4.08
N TYR A 110 -7.42 -0.55 -4.20
CA TYR A 110 -6.31 -0.08 -3.40
C TYR A 110 -5.78 1.22 -4.03
N ASP A 111 -6.12 2.37 -3.43
CA ASP A 111 -5.56 3.66 -3.81
C ASP A 111 -4.17 3.84 -3.18
N GLN A 112 -3.16 3.49 -3.98
CA GLN A 112 -1.76 3.59 -3.60
C GLN A 112 -1.34 5.03 -3.28
N GLU A 113 -1.89 6.05 -3.95
CA GLU A 113 -1.49 7.44 -3.71
C GLU A 113 -2.02 7.94 -2.37
N GLN A 114 -3.29 7.64 -2.07
CA GLN A 114 -3.85 7.93 -0.75
C GLN A 114 -3.09 7.18 0.33
N HIS A 115 -2.83 5.88 0.15
CA HIS A 115 -2.08 5.11 1.12
C HIS A 115 -0.66 5.67 1.35
N MET A 116 0.07 6.04 0.29
CA MET A 116 1.39 6.67 0.40
C MET A 116 1.35 8.09 0.96
N LYS A 117 0.25 8.82 0.80
CA LYS A 117 0.04 10.13 1.43
C LYS A 117 -0.19 9.96 2.93
N TRP A 118 -1.08 9.06 3.33
CA TRP A 118 -1.32 8.70 4.72
C TRP A 118 -0.02 8.25 5.42
N LEU A 119 0.76 7.37 4.79
CA LEU A 119 2.02 6.90 5.35
C LEU A 119 3.05 8.04 5.51
N ARG A 120 3.05 9.03 4.60
CA ARG A 120 3.90 10.22 4.72
C ARG A 120 3.44 11.16 5.83
N GLU A 121 2.13 11.34 5.99
CA GLU A 121 1.56 12.17 7.05
C GLU A 121 1.83 11.55 8.42
N GLU A 122 1.59 10.25 8.58
CA GLU A 122 1.90 9.51 9.81
C GLU A 122 3.41 9.51 10.11
N GLY A 123 4.26 9.30 9.10
CA GLY A 123 5.71 9.37 9.26
C GLY A 123 6.21 10.78 9.62
N TYR A 124 5.57 11.84 9.11
CA TYR A 124 5.88 13.22 9.48
C TYR A 124 5.44 13.52 10.92
N GLU A 125 4.25 13.08 11.31
CA GLU A 125 3.72 13.29 12.65
C GLU A 125 4.56 12.57 13.70
N GLN A 126 4.91 11.31 13.46
CA GLN A 126 5.81 10.54 14.32
C GLN A 126 7.18 11.22 14.44
N GLY A 127 7.79 11.62 13.31
CA GLY A 127 9.09 12.28 13.34
C GLY A 127 9.08 13.65 14.04
N HIS A 128 7.96 14.37 13.97
CA HIS A 128 7.80 15.64 14.67
C HIS A 128 7.58 15.46 16.17
N GLU A 129 6.85 14.42 16.59
CA GLU A 129 6.73 14.05 18.00
C GLU A 129 8.07 13.61 18.58
N ASP A 130 8.78 12.71 17.89
CA ASP A 130 10.11 12.25 18.30
C ASP A 130 11.09 13.43 18.43
N GLY A 131 11.09 14.36 17.47
CA GLY A 131 11.93 15.56 17.52
C GLY A 131 11.61 16.51 18.69
N LYS A 132 10.33 16.62 19.09
CA LYS A 132 9.93 17.38 20.28
C LYS A 132 10.41 16.70 21.55
N GLU A 133 10.32 15.37 21.63
CA GLU A 133 10.80 14.61 22.78
C GLU A 133 12.32 14.72 22.92
N ASP A 134 13.06 14.60 21.82
CA ASP A 134 14.52 14.74 21.81
C ASP A 134 14.97 16.15 22.22
N THR A 135 14.25 17.18 21.73
CA THR A 135 14.49 18.57 22.11
C THR A 135 14.23 18.78 23.60
N LEU A 136 13.16 18.19 24.13
CA LEU A 136 12.81 18.29 25.55
C LEU A 136 13.88 17.62 26.43
N VAL A 137 14.34 16.42 26.08
CA VAL A 137 15.45 15.72 26.77
C VAL A 137 16.73 16.56 26.74
N THR A 138 17.04 17.17 25.58
CA THR A 138 18.21 18.04 25.43
C THR A 138 18.11 19.28 26.32
N ASN A 139 16.94 19.91 26.39
CA ASN A 139 16.68 21.07 27.24
C ASN A 139 16.78 20.71 28.73
N ILE A 140 16.21 19.58 29.16
CA ILE A 140 16.33 19.08 30.53
C ILE A 140 17.82 18.94 30.90
N ARG A 141 18.62 18.30 30.03
CA ARG A 141 20.06 18.11 30.25
C ARG A 141 20.81 19.44 30.31
N ALA A 142 20.47 20.39 29.45
CA ALA A 142 21.07 21.72 29.44
C ALA A 142 20.77 22.50 30.72
N LEU A 143 19.53 22.46 31.21
CA LEU A 143 19.14 23.10 32.47
C LEU A 143 19.83 22.46 33.69
N MET A 144 19.89 21.13 33.73
CA MET A 144 20.63 20.40 34.78
C MET A 144 22.10 20.85 34.82
N LYS A 145 22.76 20.96 33.66
CA LYS A 145 24.16 21.36 33.57
C LYS A 145 24.40 22.84 33.91
N ASN A 146 23.56 23.73 33.40
CA ASN A 146 23.77 25.18 33.51
C ASN A 146 23.34 25.75 34.86
N MET A 147 22.31 25.16 35.47
CA MET A 147 21.75 25.64 36.75
C MET A 147 22.06 24.71 37.92
N ASN A 148 22.73 23.57 37.68
CA ASN A 148 23.10 22.58 38.70
C ASN A 148 21.90 22.10 39.52
N ILE A 149 20.76 21.87 38.85
CA ILE A 149 19.49 21.42 39.42
C ILE A 149 19.23 19.94 39.12
N SER A 150 18.34 19.31 39.89
CA SER A 150 17.95 17.92 39.66
C SER A 150 17.11 17.77 38.39
N VAL A 151 17.05 16.55 37.84
CA VAL A 151 16.22 16.24 36.65
C VAL A 151 14.74 16.57 36.87
N GLN A 152 14.24 16.33 38.08
CA GLN A 152 12.85 16.63 38.45
C GLN A 152 12.58 18.13 38.49
N GLN A 153 13.52 18.91 39.04
CA GLN A 153 13.42 20.36 39.04
C GLN A 153 13.51 20.94 37.61
N ALA A 154 14.37 20.36 36.76
CA ALA A 154 14.45 20.76 35.36
C ALA A 154 13.16 20.45 34.58
N MET A 155 12.53 19.29 34.84
CA MET A 155 11.23 18.94 34.27
C MET A 155 10.09 19.81 34.80
N GLU A 156 10.13 20.21 36.07
CA GLU A 156 9.17 21.14 36.66
C GLU A 156 9.27 22.55 36.04
N VAL A 157 10.49 23.05 35.82
CA VAL A 157 10.75 24.32 35.12
C VAL A 157 10.27 24.28 33.67
N LEU A 158 10.38 23.13 32.99
CA LEU A 158 9.89 22.93 31.62
C LEU A 158 8.41 22.52 31.58
N GLU A 159 7.70 22.59 32.71
CA GLU A 159 6.28 22.27 32.84
C GLU A 159 5.89 20.89 32.29
N VAL A 160 6.81 19.92 32.38
CA VAL A 160 6.54 18.55 31.95
C VAL A 160 5.45 17.96 32.87
N PRO A 161 4.44 17.28 32.32
CA PRO A 161 3.43 16.59 33.13
C PRO A 161 4.07 15.53 34.04
N LYS A 162 3.64 15.47 35.31
CA LYS A 162 4.22 14.55 36.32
C LYS A 162 4.09 13.09 35.92
N GLU A 163 3.07 12.75 35.15
CA GLU A 163 2.81 11.41 34.62
C GLU A 163 3.94 10.93 33.70
N LYS A 164 4.66 11.85 33.06
CA LYS A 164 5.77 11.55 32.13
C LYS A 164 7.15 11.58 32.79
N TYR A 165 7.27 11.89 34.08
CA TYR A 165 8.58 12.06 34.73
C TYR A 165 9.45 10.82 34.67
N LYS A 166 8.88 9.64 34.91
CA LYS A 166 9.62 8.37 34.85
C LYS A 166 10.20 8.12 33.45
N ILE A 167 9.41 8.41 32.41
CA ILE A 167 9.79 8.21 31.00
C ILE A 167 10.98 9.10 30.66
N TYR A 168 10.91 10.40 30.97
CA TYR A 168 12.01 11.32 30.65
C TYR A 168 13.23 11.14 31.57
N GLU A 169 13.06 10.70 32.82
CA GLU A 169 14.17 10.32 33.69
C GLU A 169 14.98 9.14 33.13
N GLU A 170 14.31 8.13 32.57
CA GLU A 170 14.96 7.00 31.90
C GLU A 170 15.65 7.46 30.61
N LYS A 171 14.96 8.22 29.75
CA LYS A 171 15.54 8.75 28.49
C LYS A 171 16.77 9.62 28.72
N VAL A 172 16.77 10.45 29.76
CA VAL A 172 17.94 11.30 30.11
C VAL A 172 19.13 10.45 30.59
N ARG A 173 18.90 9.26 31.16
CA ARG A 173 19.96 8.33 31.62
C ARG A 173 20.50 7.43 30.50
N GLU A 174 19.70 7.13 29.49
CA GLU A 174 20.05 6.22 28.39
C GLU A 174 20.90 6.87 27.27
N THR A 175 21.05 8.20 27.26
CA THR A 175 21.94 8.96 26.34
C THR A 175 23.05 9.70 27.05
#